data_AF-A0A640LLV8-F1
#
_entry.id   AF-A0A640LLV8-F1
#
_cell.length_a   1.000
_cell.length_b   1.000
_cell.length_c   1.000
_cell.angle_alpha   90.00
_cell.angle_beta   90.00
_cell.angle_gamma   90.00
#
_symmetry.space_group_name_H-M   'P 1'
#
loop_
_entity.id
_entity.type
_entity.pdbx_description
1 polymer ?
#
loop_
_entity_poly.entity_id
_entity_poly.type
_entity_poly.pdbx_seq_one_letter_code
_entity_poly.pdbx_strand_id
1 'polypeptide(L)'
;MRRAYFIEIKPTHEQITKINQTIGVCRYVYNLYLSKNKEMYESEGRFLSGYDFSKWLNNVYTKECSQWIKKVSSKAVKQAIMNGDKAFKRFFQGLSGFPRYKKKKNQDVKCYFPKNNKTDWTVERHRVKVPTIGWMRLKEYGYIPKKYDCKKWDDR
;
A
#
# COMPACT_ATOMS: atom_id res chain seq x y z
N MET A 1 0.72 -20.31 -16.99
CA MET A 1 1.28 -20.37 -15.62
C MET A 1 1.69 -18.96 -15.19
N ARG A 2 1.30 -18.49 -14.00
CA ARG A 2 1.76 -17.19 -13.43
C ARG A 2 2.99 -17.47 -12.55
N ARG A 3 4.02 -16.64 -12.63
CA ARG A 3 5.24 -16.73 -11.81
C ARG A 3 5.40 -15.46 -10.98
N ALA A 4 5.85 -15.61 -9.74
CA ALA A 4 6.27 -14.52 -8.88
C ALA A 4 7.80 -14.46 -8.85
N TYR A 5 8.36 -13.26 -8.79
CA TYR A 5 9.80 -13.02 -8.73
C TYR A 5 10.10 -12.14 -7.51
N PHE A 6 11.12 -12.53 -6.73
CA PHE A 6 11.65 -11.76 -5.62
C PHE A 6 13.02 -11.25 -6.02
N ILE A 7 13.24 -9.94 -5.93
CA ILE A 7 14.48 -9.31 -6.38
C ILE A 7 14.85 -8.16 -5.47
N GLU A 8 16.14 -8.04 -5.21
CA GLU A 8 16.66 -6.89 -4.50
C GLU A 8 16.86 -5.67 -5.43
N ILE A 9 16.35 -4.52 -4.99
CA ILE A 9 16.53 -3.23 -5.66
C ILE A 9 17.75 -2.47 -5.12
N LYS A 10 18.34 -1.61 -5.96
CA LYS A 10 19.38 -0.65 -5.62
C LYS A 10 18.86 0.78 -5.85
N PRO A 11 18.03 1.32 -4.93
CA PRO A 11 17.42 2.63 -5.09
C PRO A 11 18.43 3.76 -4.85
N THR A 12 18.18 4.92 -5.47
CA THR A 12 18.89 6.18 -5.15
C THR A 12 18.40 6.78 -3.83
N HIS A 13 19.12 7.76 -3.29
CA HIS A 13 18.72 8.44 -2.05
C HIS A 13 17.31 9.06 -2.16
N GLU A 14 16.99 9.71 -3.28
CA GLU A 14 15.65 10.27 -3.52
C GLU A 14 14.56 9.19 -3.54
N GLN A 15 14.86 8.03 -4.15
CA GLN A 15 13.92 6.90 -4.21
C GLN A 15 13.70 6.30 -2.82
N ILE A 16 14.76 6.16 -2.02
CA ILE A 16 14.67 5.72 -0.61
C ILE A 16 13.76 6.67 0.17
N THR A 17 13.94 7.98 0.01
CA THR A 17 13.09 8.98 0.67
C THR A 17 11.62 8.84 0.28
N LYS A 18 11.30 8.67 -1.01
CA LYS A 18 9.92 8.45 -1.49
C LYS A 18 9.32 7.14 -0.97
N ILE A 19 10.10 6.06 -0.93
CA ILE A 19 9.66 4.76 -0.40
C ILE A 19 9.35 4.90 1.09
N ASN A 20 10.24 5.52 1.87
CA ASN A 20 10.05 5.73 3.30
C ASN A 20 8.84 6.62 3.62
N GLN A 21 8.64 7.70 2.86
CA GLN A 21 7.44 8.52 2.94
C GLN A 21 6.18 7.70 2.66
N THR A 22 6.19 6.89 1.60
CA THR A 22 5.06 6.03 1.24
C THR A 22 4.73 5.02 2.33
N ILE A 23 5.74 4.34 2.88
CA ILE A 23 5.57 3.40 4.00
C ILE A 23 5.01 4.12 5.24
N GLY A 24 5.52 5.32 5.53
CA GLY A 24 5.04 6.17 6.62
C GLY A 24 3.56 6.54 6.47
N VAL A 25 3.15 7.00 5.29
CA VAL A 25 1.74 7.30 4.97
C VAL A 25 0.87 6.05 5.07
N CYS A 26 1.30 4.92 4.52
CA CYS A 26 0.53 3.67 4.58
C CYS A 26 0.30 3.21 6.02
N ARG A 27 1.33 3.29 6.87
CA ARG A 27 1.21 3.00 8.31
C ARG A 27 0.21 3.96 8.97
N TYR A 28 0.33 5.25 8.68
CA TYR A 28 -0.55 6.27 9.25
C TYR A 28 -2.00 6.05 8.87
N VAL A 29 -2.29 5.89 7.58
CA VAL A 29 -3.65 5.70 7.05
C VAL A 29 -4.28 4.42 7.59
N TYR A 30 -3.51 3.32 7.70
CA TYR A 30 -4.00 2.11 8.34
C TYR A 30 -4.41 2.36 9.80
N ASN A 31 -3.56 3.04 10.58
CA ASN A 31 -3.86 3.34 11.97
C ASN A 31 -5.07 4.29 12.09
N LEU A 32 -5.16 5.30 11.23
CA LEU A 32 -6.29 6.23 11.18
C LEU A 32 -7.60 5.49 10.89
N TYR A 33 -7.56 4.49 10.00
CA TYR A 33 -8.73 3.64 9.73
C TYR A 33 -9.17 2.85 10.98
N LEU A 34 -8.23 2.31 11.76
CA LEU A 34 -8.55 1.64 13.02
C LEU A 34 -9.15 2.62 14.04
N SER A 35 -8.53 3.79 14.22
CA SER A 35 -8.98 4.79 15.18
C SER A 35 -10.37 5.31 14.83
N LYS A 36 -10.61 5.63 13.56
CA LYS A 36 -11.92 6.14 13.12
C LYS A 36 -13.02 5.10 13.33
N ASN A 37 -12.75 3.83 13.00
CA ASN A 37 -13.74 2.78 13.24
C ASN A 37 -14.02 2.54 14.73
N LYS A 38 -13.00 2.67 15.58
CA LYS A 38 -13.18 2.58 17.03
C LYS A 38 -14.11 3.69 17.53
N GLU A 39 -13.83 4.95 17.15
CA GLU A 39 -14.65 6.11 17.48
C GLU A 39 -16.11 5.94 16.99
N MET A 40 -16.29 5.56 15.72
CA MET A 40 -17.63 5.36 15.13
C MET A 40 -18.43 4.25 15.81
N TYR A 41 -17.75 3.21 16.27
CA TYR A 41 -18.40 2.12 16.99
C TYR A 41 -18.80 2.56 18.40
N GLU A 42 -17.94 3.31 19.09
CA GLU A 42 -18.22 3.86 20.43
C GLU A 42 -19.37 4.88 20.40
N SER A 43 -19.50 5.68 19.33
CA SER A 43 -20.55 6.71 19.23
C SER A 43 -21.87 6.21 18.66
N GLU A 44 -21.83 5.38 17.61
CA GLU A 44 -23.00 5.04 16.78
C GLU A 44 -23.22 3.53 16.65
N GLY A 45 -22.35 2.70 17.25
CA GLY A 45 -22.43 1.24 17.15
C GLY A 45 -22.16 0.69 15.74
N ARG A 46 -21.63 1.51 14.83
CA ARG A 46 -21.43 1.15 13.42
C ARG A 46 -19.98 1.11 13.00
N PHE A 47 -19.74 0.45 11.87
CA PHE A 47 -18.42 0.26 11.29
C PHE A 47 -18.36 0.82 9.86
N LEU A 48 -17.29 1.54 9.55
CA LEU A 48 -17.02 2.10 8.22
C LEU A 48 -16.30 1.07 7.34
N SER A 49 -16.90 0.78 6.20
CA SER A 49 -16.22 0.01 5.16
C SER A 49 -14.94 0.73 4.70
N GLY A 50 -13.95 -0.03 4.23
CA GLY A 50 -12.75 0.57 3.64
C GLY A 50 -13.05 1.51 2.45
N TYR A 51 -14.16 1.30 1.74
CA TYR A 51 -14.57 2.17 0.63
C TYR A 51 -15.11 3.51 1.12
N ASP A 52 -15.98 3.51 2.13
CA ASP A 52 -16.54 4.73 2.70
C ASP A 52 -15.47 5.55 3.42
N PHE A 53 -14.57 4.88 4.14
CA PHE A 53 -13.39 5.54 4.70
C PHE A 53 -12.52 6.16 3.62
N SER A 54 -12.30 5.48 2.48
CA SER A 54 -11.52 6.04 1.39
C SER A 54 -12.18 7.28 0.77
N LYS A 55 -13.52 7.35 0.72
CA LYS A 55 -14.24 8.56 0.28
C LYS A 55 -14.05 9.69 1.28
N TRP A 56 -14.28 9.43 2.56
CA TRP A 56 -14.09 10.41 3.63
C TRP A 56 -12.65 10.93 3.66
N LEU A 57 -11.66 10.04 3.57
CA LEU A 57 -10.25 10.41 3.58
C LEU A 57 -9.91 11.39 2.45
N ASN A 58 -10.38 11.11 1.23
CA ASN A 58 -10.05 11.93 0.04
C ASN A 58 -10.83 13.25 -0.02
N ASN A 59 -12.10 13.24 0.39
CA ASN A 59 -13.01 14.37 0.18
C ASN A 59 -13.05 15.33 1.37
N VAL A 60 -12.80 14.83 2.59
CA VAL A 60 -12.89 15.60 3.84
C VAL A 60 -11.48 15.75 4.43
N TYR A 61 -10.94 14.66 4.98
CA TYR A 61 -9.72 14.69 5.80
C TYR A 61 -8.49 15.28 5.08
N THR A 62 -8.30 14.91 3.82
CA THR A 62 -7.13 15.38 3.05
C THR A 62 -7.23 16.84 2.65
N LYS A 63 -8.44 17.41 2.54
CA LYS A 63 -8.62 18.83 2.23
C LYS A 63 -8.35 19.70 3.45
N GLU A 64 -8.77 19.24 4.63
CA GLU A 64 -8.69 20.01 5.87
C GLU A 64 -7.32 19.92 6.54
N CYS A 65 -6.71 18.73 6.59
CA CYS A 65 -5.60 18.49 7.52
C CYS A 65 -4.39 17.76 6.94
N SER A 66 -4.44 17.21 5.72
CA SER A 66 -3.45 16.18 5.34
C SER A 66 -3.12 16.05 3.85
N GLN A 67 -2.91 17.19 3.16
CA GLN A 67 -2.49 17.17 1.74
C GLN A 67 -1.22 16.37 1.47
N TRP A 68 -0.34 16.18 2.46
CA TRP A 68 0.87 15.36 2.36
C TRP A 68 0.59 13.88 2.01
N ILE A 69 -0.60 13.35 2.33
CA ILE A 69 -1.03 12.00 1.93
C ILE A 69 -1.12 11.88 0.40
N LYS A 70 -1.47 12.96 -0.32
CA LYS A 70 -1.53 12.98 -1.79
C LYS A 70 -0.16 12.99 -2.47
N LYS A 71 0.93 13.21 -1.72
CA LYS A 71 2.29 13.21 -2.27
C LYS A 71 2.81 11.80 -2.57
N VAL A 72 2.15 10.75 -2.07
CA VAL A 72 2.54 9.36 -2.30
C VAL A 72 1.56 8.62 -3.20
N SER A 73 1.89 7.38 -3.56
CA SER A 73 1.04 6.54 -4.42
C SER A 73 -0.35 6.35 -3.82
N SER A 74 -1.38 6.83 -4.53
CA SER A 74 -2.79 6.62 -4.16
C SER A 74 -3.17 5.14 -4.08
N LYS A 75 -2.48 4.28 -4.81
CA LYS A 75 -2.67 2.82 -4.76
C LYS A 75 -2.12 2.22 -3.48
N ALA A 76 -0.97 2.69 -3.02
CA ALA A 76 -0.39 2.27 -1.75
C ALA A 76 -1.32 2.67 -0.59
N VAL A 77 -1.83 3.91 -0.63
CA VAL A 77 -2.83 4.41 0.34
C VAL A 77 -4.09 3.56 0.33
N LYS A 78 -4.69 3.31 -0.84
CA LYS A 78 -5.89 2.47 -0.96
C LYS A 78 -5.65 1.07 -0.42
N GLN A 79 -4.52 0.45 -0.73
CA GLN A 79 -4.19 -0.89 -0.22
C GLN A 79 -4.02 -0.90 1.30
N ALA A 80 -3.43 0.14 1.89
CA ALA A 80 -3.35 0.26 3.34
C ALA A 80 -4.73 0.27 4.01
N ILE A 81 -5.69 0.97 3.42
CA ILE A 81 -7.09 0.98 3.88
C ILE A 81 -7.72 -0.42 3.74
N MET A 82 -7.57 -1.06 2.58
CA MET A 82 -8.12 -2.40 2.34
C MET A 82 -7.51 -3.46 3.28
N ASN A 83 -6.24 -3.31 3.66
CA ASN A 83 -5.61 -4.18 4.65
C ASN A 83 -6.23 -4.00 6.04
N GLY A 84 -6.62 -2.78 6.40
CA GLY A 84 -7.38 -2.49 7.62
C GLY A 84 -8.76 -3.13 7.57
N ASP A 85 -9.49 -2.93 6.47
CA ASP A 85 -10.83 -3.48 6.24
C ASP A 85 -10.81 -5.02 6.28
N LYS A 86 -9.83 -5.66 5.62
CA LYS A 86 -9.63 -7.12 5.68
C LYS A 86 -9.33 -7.60 7.11
N ALA A 87 -8.55 -6.85 7.90
CA ALA A 87 -8.26 -7.22 9.28
C ALA A 87 -9.51 -7.21 10.16
N PHE A 88 -10.38 -6.20 10.02
CA PHE A 88 -11.65 -6.16 10.75
C PHE A 88 -12.63 -7.24 10.26
N LYS A 89 -12.74 -7.47 8.95
CA LYS A 89 -13.56 -8.57 8.41
C LYS A 89 -13.18 -9.92 9.00
N ARG A 90 -11.87 -10.20 9.11
CA ARG A 90 -11.38 -11.43 9.75
C ARG A 90 -11.70 -11.47 11.24
N PHE A 91 -11.61 -10.35 11.94
CA PHE A 91 -12.01 -10.23 13.35
C PHE A 91 -13.50 -10.55 13.53
N PHE A 92 -14.38 -9.96 12.72
CA PHE A 92 -15.82 -10.24 12.78
C PHE A 92 -16.18 -11.68 12.42
N GLN A 93 -15.39 -12.33 11.56
CA GLN A 93 -15.52 -13.76 11.24
C GLN A 93 -14.94 -14.69 12.32
N GLY A 94 -14.36 -14.16 13.41
CA GLY A 94 -13.69 -14.96 14.44
C GLY A 94 -12.36 -15.59 14.01
N LEU A 95 -11.82 -15.20 12.85
CA LEU A 95 -10.59 -15.77 12.27
C LEU A 95 -9.30 -15.09 12.78
N SER A 96 -9.43 -14.00 13.53
CA SER A 96 -8.31 -13.30 14.16
C SER A 96 -8.80 -12.45 15.33
N GLY A 97 -7.89 -12.10 16.25
CA GLY A 97 -8.18 -11.10 17.28
C GLY A 97 -8.34 -9.68 16.72
N PHE A 98 -8.63 -8.73 17.62
CA PHE A 98 -8.83 -7.32 17.25
C PHE A 98 -7.63 -6.74 16.50
N PRO A 99 -7.84 -5.98 15.39
CA PRO A 99 -6.74 -5.39 14.63
C PRO A 99 -5.85 -4.48 15.49
N ARG A 100 -4.54 -4.65 15.38
CA ARG A 100 -3.56 -3.89 16.17
C ARG A 100 -2.97 -2.73 15.37
N TYR A 101 -2.73 -1.61 16.04
CA TYR A 101 -2.00 -0.48 15.46
C TYR A 101 -0.61 -0.91 14.97
N LYS A 102 -0.25 -0.44 13.76
CA LYS A 102 1.07 -0.63 13.18
C LYS A 102 2.08 0.31 13.85
N LYS A 103 3.19 -0.27 14.30
CA LYS A 103 4.34 0.45 14.89
C LYS A 103 5.36 0.84 13.82
N LYS A 104 6.24 1.80 14.13
CA LYS A 104 7.32 2.23 13.23
C LYS A 104 8.47 1.22 13.16
N LYS A 105 8.85 0.65 14.31
CA LYS A 105 9.90 -0.38 14.42
C LYS A 105 9.27 -1.77 14.42
N ASN A 106 10.03 -2.77 13.96
CA ASN A 106 9.71 -4.20 14.05
C ASN A 106 8.36 -4.57 13.39
N GLN A 107 8.10 -4.01 12.21
CA GLN A 107 6.89 -4.28 11.43
C GLN A 107 7.20 -4.42 9.94
N ASP A 108 6.62 -5.44 9.32
CA ASP A 108 6.65 -5.67 7.88
C ASP A 108 5.56 -4.84 7.19
N VAL A 109 5.76 -3.51 7.16
CA VAL A 109 4.85 -2.61 6.43
C VAL A 109 5.20 -2.65 4.95
N LYS A 110 4.41 -3.41 4.19
CA LYS A 110 4.52 -3.52 2.74
C LYS A 110 3.91 -2.30 2.06
N CYS A 111 4.58 -1.81 1.02
CA CYS A 111 4.08 -0.76 0.14
C CYS A 111 3.70 -1.37 -1.21
N TYR A 112 2.58 -0.92 -1.77
CA TYR A 112 1.96 -1.55 -2.93
C TYR A 112 1.86 -0.57 -4.09
N PHE A 113 2.50 -0.90 -5.22
CA PHE A 113 2.66 0.01 -6.36
C PHE A 113 2.17 -0.57 -7.70
N PRO A 114 1.02 -1.25 -7.81
CA PRO A 114 0.57 -1.67 -9.12
C PRO A 114 0.01 -0.49 -9.89
N LYS A 115 0.18 -0.58 -11.19
CA LYS A 115 -0.95 -0.40 -12.08
C LYS A 115 -0.91 -1.59 -13.06
N ASN A 116 -2.08 -2.11 -13.43
CA ASN A 116 -2.23 -3.30 -14.28
C ASN A 116 -2.36 -2.93 -15.77
N ASN A 117 -1.97 -1.71 -16.16
CA ASN A 117 -1.94 -1.39 -17.58
C ASN A 117 -0.64 -1.93 -18.17
N LYS A 118 -0.69 -2.28 -19.45
CA LYS A 118 0.43 -2.88 -20.20
C LYS A 118 1.73 -2.05 -20.13
N THR A 119 1.64 -0.75 -19.83
CA THR A 119 2.74 0.21 -19.85
C THR A 119 3.32 0.55 -18.47
N ASP A 120 2.74 0.03 -17.39
CA ASP A 120 3.10 0.48 -16.04
C ASP A 120 4.38 -0.16 -15.50
N TRP A 121 4.66 -1.38 -15.95
CA TRP A 121 5.84 -2.15 -15.58
C TRP A 121 6.70 -2.34 -16.80
N THR A 122 7.72 -1.48 -16.95
CA THR A 122 8.76 -1.67 -17.95
C THR A 122 9.96 -2.29 -17.26
N VAL A 123 10.37 -3.47 -17.71
CA VAL A 123 11.52 -4.18 -17.16
C VAL A 123 12.62 -4.25 -18.21
N GLU A 124 13.80 -3.79 -17.82
CA GLU A 124 15.03 -3.91 -18.61
C GLU A 124 16.03 -4.79 -17.84
N ARG A 125 17.15 -5.14 -18.49
CA ARG A 125 18.16 -6.07 -17.96
C ARG A 125 18.63 -5.72 -16.53
N HIS A 126 18.70 -4.44 -16.19
CA HIS A 126 19.30 -3.92 -14.95
C HIS A 126 18.40 -2.95 -14.18
N ARG A 127 17.15 -2.73 -14.62
CA ARG A 127 16.24 -1.76 -13.98
C ARG A 127 14.78 -2.07 -14.26
N VAL A 128 13.92 -1.63 -13.36
CA VAL A 128 12.46 -1.71 -13.46
C VAL A 128 11.84 -0.32 -13.26
N LYS A 129 10.86 0.01 -14.08
CA LYS A 129 10.06 1.23 -13.91
C LYS A 129 8.91 0.93 -12.95
N VAL A 130 8.85 1.67 -11.84
CA VAL A 130 7.76 1.57 -10.86
C VAL A 130 6.96 2.86 -10.87
N PRO A 131 5.62 2.82 -10.94
CA PRO A 131 4.77 4.01 -10.87
C PRO A 131 5.11 4.88 -9.64
N THR A 132 5.12 6.19 -9.82
CA THR A 132 5.41 7.20 -8.76
C THR A 132 6.87 7.25 -8.28
N ILE A 133 7.63 6.15 -8.35
CA ILE A 133 9.04 6.10 -7.94
C ILE A 133 10.00 6.32 -9.13
N GLY A 134 9.67 5.83 -10.32
CA GLY A 134 10.49 5.93 -11.52
C GLY A 134 11.34 4.69 -11.80
N TRP A 135 12.44 4.85 -12.52
CA TRP A 135 13.37 3.76 -12.85
C TRP A 135 14.23 3.39 -11.64
N MET A 136 14.08 2.17 -11.14
CA MET A 136 14.90 1.62 -10.06
C MET A 136 15.87 0.59 -10.62
N ARG A 137 17.14 0.68 -10.22
CA ARG A 137 18.16 -0.30 -10.57
C ARG A 137 17.92 -1.59 -9.78
N LEU A 138 18.14 -2.73 -10.41
CA LEU A 138 18.12 -4.05 -9.76
C LEU A 138 19.55 -4.42 -9.34
N LYS A 139 19.70 -5.15 -8.23
CA LYS A 139 20.99 -5.76 -7.87
C LYS A 139 21.25 -7.03 -8.67
N GLU A 140 20.19 -7.81 -8.92
CA GLU A 140 20.24 -9.04 -9.70
C GLU A 140 19.97 -8.73 -11.19
N TYR A 141 20.74 -9.38 -12.06
CA TYR A 141 20.68 -9.14 -13.50
C TYR A 141 20.05 -10.34 -14.22
N GLY A 142 19.13 -10.08 -15.15
CA GLY A 142 18.56 -11.12 -16.03
C GLY A 142 17.57 -12.08 -15.38
N TYR A 143 17.25 -11.90 -14.08
CA TYR A 143 16.30 -12.75 -13.36
C TYR A 143 14.83 -12.54 -13.80
N ILE A 144 14.45 -11.30 -14.16
CA ILE A 144 13.15 -11.04 -14.80
C ILE A 144 13.30 -11.14 -16.32
N PRO A 145 12.49 -11.98 -16.99
CA PRO A 145 12.49 -12.03 -18.44
C PRO A 145 11.85 -10.78 -19.04
N LYS A 146 12.39 -10.29 -20.16
CA LYS A 146 12.06 -8.98 -20.76
C LYS A 146 10.66 -8.85 -21.40
N LYS A 147 9.88 -9.94 -21.50
CA LYS A 147 8.62 -10.01 -22.27
C LYS A 147 7.46 -10.63 -21.48
N TYR A 148 7.11 -10.08 -20.32
CA TYR A 148 5.89 -10.50 -19.61
C TYR A 148 4.99 -9.34 -19.24
N ASP A 149 3.69 -9.56 -19.40
CA ASP A 149 2.62 -8.71 -18.90
C ASP A 149 2.56 -8.87 -17.37
N CYS A 150 3.06 -7.88 -16.63
CA CYS A 150 3.10 -7.92 -15.18
C CYS A 150 1.70 -7.63 -14.63
N LYS A 151 1.04 -8.66 -14.06
CA LYS A 151 -0.26 -8.53 -13.41
C LYS A 151 -0.09 -8.50 -11.89
N LYS A 152 -0.97 -7.75 -11.22
CA LYS A 152 -1.17 -7.80 -9.77
C LYS A 152 -1.11 -9.26 -9.25
N TRP A 153 -0.32 -9.47 -8.21
CA TRP A 153 -0.41 -10.66 -7.37
C TRP A 153 -1.67 -10.48 -6.49
N ASP A 154 -2.65 -11.37 -6.64
CA ASP A 154 -3.79 -11.42 -5.71
C ASP A 154 -3.40 -12.35 -4.56
N ASP A 155 -3.25 -11.77 -3.38
CA ASP A 155 -3.20 -12.49 -2.11
C ASP A 155 -4.50 -13.29 -1.97
N ARG A 156 -4.48 -14.57 -2.36
CA ARG A 156 -5.45 -15.56 -1.86
C ARG A 156 -5.22 -15.72 -0.36
#